data_AF-A0AAD4LWR5-F1
#
_entry.id   AF-A0AAD4LWR5-F1
#
_cell.length_a   1.000
_cell.length_b   1.000
_cell.length_c   1.000
_cell.angle_alpha   90.00
_cell.angle_beta   90.00
_cell.angle_gamma   90.00
#
_symmetry.space_group_name_H-M   'P 1'
#
loop_
_entity.id
_entity.type
_entity.pdbx_description
1 polymer ?
#
loop_
_entity_poly.entity_id
_entity_poly.type
_entity_poly.pdbx_seq_one_letter_code
_entity_poly.pdbx_strand_id
1 'polypeptide(L)'
;MARTKQTARKSTGGKAPRKQLAAKSSARKTSAAAVTGGVKKPHRFRPGTVALREIRRYQKSTELLIRKLPFQRLVREIAQDFKTDLRFQSSAVMALQEAAEAYLVSLFEDTNLAAIHAKRVTIQPKDLALARRLRGERT
;
A
#
# COMPACT_ATOMS: atom_id res chain seq x y z
N MET A 1 8.79 -55.42 -24.61
CA MET A 1 9.43 -54.11 -24.89
C MET A 1 8.37 -53.02 -24.90
N ALA A 2 8.42 -52.09 -23.94
CA ALA A 2 7.44 -51.00 -23.83
C ALA A 2 7.79 -49.86 -24.80
N ARG A 3 6.89 -49.59 -25.76
CA ARG A 3 7.07 -48.56 -26.80
C ARG A 3 6.81 -47.17 -26.22
N THR A 4 7.87 -46.44 -25.89
CA THR A 4 7.78 -45.03 -25.49
C THR A 4 7.41 -44.17 -26.71
N LYS A 5 6.17 -43.64 -26.73
CA LYS A 5 5.78 -42.57 -27.65
C LYS A 5 6.43 -41.26 -27.17
N GLN A 6 7.67 -40.98 -27.57
CA GLN A 6 8.21 -39.63 -27.50
C GLN A 6 7.57 -38.79 -28.59
N THR A 7 6.69 -37.86 -28.21
CA THR A 7 6.25 -36.79 -29.13
C THR A 7 7.37 -35.75 -29.23
N ALA A 8 7.92 -35.56 -30.43
CA ALA A 8 8.98 -34.58 -30.69
C ALA A 8 8.46 -33.16 -30.38
N ARG A 9 8.90 -32.59 -29.25
CA ARG A 9 8.65 -31.18 -28.93
C ARG A 9 9.82 -30.37 -29.48
N LYS A 10 9.59 -29.66 -30.60
CA LYS A 10 10.59 -28.75 -31.19
C LYS A 10 11.04 -27.71 -30.17
N SER A 11 12.35 -27.61 -29.99
CA SER A 11 13.05 -26.69 -29.10
C SER A 11 13.46 -25.39 -29.81
N THR A 12 12.56 -24.71 -30.51
CA THR A 12 12.86 -23.36 -31.04
C THR A 12 11.62 -22.46 -31.09
N GLY A 13 11.74 -21.34 -30.38
CA GLY A 13 11.21 -20.02 -30.74
C GLY A 13 9.77 -19.92 -31.24
N GLY A 14 8.86 -19.52 -30.35
CA GLY A 14 7.52 -19.10 -30.75
C GLY A 14 7.55 -17.88 -31.66
N LYS A 15 7.22 -18.08 -32.94
CA LYS A 15 6.57 -17.12 -33.83
C LYS A 15 5.98 -17.88 -35.03
N ALA A 16 4.67 -17.79 -35.23
CA ALA A 16 4.01 -18.26 -36.45
C ALA A 16 4.32 -17.30 -37.62
N PRO A 17 4.40 -17.79 -38.88
CA PRO A 17 4.70 -16.95 -40.03
C PRO A 17 3.57 -15.96 -40.28
N ARG A 18 3.92 -14.67 -40.36
CA ARG A 18 2.97 -13.54 -40.43
C ARG A 18 2.67 -13.22 -41.89
N LYS A 19 1.43 -13.46 -42.34
CA LYS A 19 0.90 -12.84 -43.57
C LYS A 19 0.59 -11.37 -43.24
N GLN A 20 1.16 -10.43 -44.01
CA GLN A 20 0.95 -8.99 -43.82
C GLN A 20 -0.51 -8.61 -44.00
N LEU A 21 -1.04 -7.80 -43.06
CA LEU A 21 -1.75 -6.52 -43.30
C LEU A 21 -2.40 -6.02 -41.98
N ALA A 22 -2.45 -4.70 -41.85
CA ALA A 22 -3.12 -3.87 -40.84
C ALA A 22 -2.48 -3.72 -39.43
N ALA A 23 -2.23 -2.46 -39.09
CA ALA A 23 -1.73 -1.97 -37.82
C ALA A 23 -2.72 -2.20 -36.67
N LYS A 24 -2.20 -2.64 -35.53
CA LYS A 24 -2.65 -2.35 -34.17
C LYS A 24 -1.50 -2.73 -33.25
N SER A 25 -1.03 -1.81 -32.42
CA SER A 25 -0.03 -2.06 -31.39
C SER A 25 -0.52 -3.22 -30.52
N SER A 26 0.08 -4.40 -30.69
CA SER A 26 -0.29 -5.59 -29.93
C SER A 26 0.10 -5.37 -28.48
N ALA A 27 -0.88 -5.01 -27.66
CA ALA A 27 -0.78 -5.09 -26.22
C ALA A 27 -0.22 -6.46 -25.84
N ARG A 28 0.82 -6.41 -25.03
CA ARG A 28 1.59 -7.50 -24.44
C ARG A 28 0.71 -8.71 -24.11
N LYS A 29 1.06 -9.86 -24.71
CA LYS A 29 0.59 -11.24 -24.44
C LYS A 29 -0.27 -11.40 -23.17
N THR A 30 -1.59 -11.36 -23.31
CA THR A 30 -2.46 -12.24 -22.53
C THR A 30 -2.74 -13.46 -23.41
N SER A 31 -2.27 -14.62 -22.96
CA SER A 31 -2.33 -15.86 -23.71
C SER A 31 -3.77 -16.23 -24.07
N ALA A 32 -3.97 -16.42 -25.39
CA ALA A 32 -5.12 -16.99 -26.06
C ALA A 32 -5.91 -17.97 -25.17
N ALA A 33 -7.19 -17.67 -24.97
CA ALA A 33 -8.18 -18.64 -24.60
C ALA A 33 -8.96 -18.97 -25.88
N ALA A 34 -8.57 -20.06 -26.54
CA ALA A 34 -9.46 -20.75 -27.46
C ALA A 34 -10.22 -21.81 -26.66
N VAL A 35 -11.51 -21.94 -26.98
CA VAL A 35 -12.48 -22.97 -26.57
C VAL A 35 -13.23 -22.70 -25.25
N THR A 36 -14.53 -22.41 -25.42
CA THR A 36 -15.63 -22.43 -24.44
C THR A 36 -15.54 -21.52 -23.20
N GLY A 37 -16.25 -20.38 -23.24
CA GLY A 37 -17.08 -19.91 -22.12
C GLY A 37 -16.43 -19.32 -20.85
N GLY A 38 -15.11 -19.16 -20.77
CA GLY A 38 -14.46 -18.66 -19.54
C GLY A 38 -13.53 -17.48 -19.77
N VAL A 39 -13.97 -16.26 -19.43
CA VAL A 39 -13.03 -15.14 -19.20
C VAL A 39 -12.13 -15.54 -18.04
N LYS A 40 -10.80 -15.58 -18.25
CA LYS A 40 -9.83 -15.82 -17.16
C LYS A 40 -10.11 -14.83 -16.03
N LYS A 41 -10.48 -15.33 -14.85
CA LYS A 41 -10.76 -14.49 -13.69
C LYS A 41 -9.54 -13.60 -13.40
N PRO A 42 -9.74 -12.29 -13.17
CA PRO A 42 -8.64 -11.42 -12.79
C PRO A 42 -8.00 -11.93 -11.49
N HIS A 43 -6.67 -11.91 -11.44
CA HIS A 43 -5.94 -12.33 -10.24
C HIS A 43 -6.24 -11.36 -9.09
N ARG A 44 -6.68 -11.89 -7.94
CA ARG A 44 -6.91 -11.13 -6.70
C ARG A 44 -6.05 -11.70 -5.58
N PHE A 45 -5.27 -10.84 -4.92
CA PHE A 45 -4.53 -11.22 -3.73
C PHE A 45 -5.50 -11.56 -2.58
N ARG A 46 -5.10 -12.51 -1.71
CA ARG A 46 -5.86 -12.83 -0.50
C ARG A 46 -5.91 -11.62 0.45
N PRO A 47 -6.98 -11.43 1.23
CA PRO A 47 -7.02 -10.43 2.30
C PRO A 47 -5.77 -10.54 3.19
N GLY A 48 -5.17 -9.39 3.54
CA GLY A 48 -3.91 -9.33 4.31
C GLY A 48 -2.63 -9.43 3.46
N THR A 49 -2.64 -10.03 2.27
CA THR A 49 -1.41 -10.15 1.45
C THR A 49 -0.89 -8.78 0.98
N VAL A 50 -1.79 -7.86 0.62
CA VAL A 50 -1.41 -6.51 0.22
C VAL A 50 -1.05 -5.67 1.44
N ALA A 51 -1.79 -5.76 2.54
CA ALA A 51 -1.49 -5.07 3.78
C ALA A 51 -0.09 -5.40 4.34
N LEU A 52 0.29 -6.69 4.36
CA LEU A 52 1.65 -7.10 4.78
C LEU A 52 2.75 -6.58 3.85
N ARG A 53 2.44 -6.38 2.56
CA ARG A 53 3.38 -5.80 1.61
C ARG A 53 3.56 -4.31 1.83
N GLU A 54 2.46 -3.60 2.11
CA GLU A 54 2.45 -2.18 2.45
C GLU A 54 3.21 -1.93 3.75
N ILE A 55 2.96 -2.71 4.81
CA ILE A 55 3.69 -2.61 6.09
C ILE A 55 5.20 -2.72 5.86
N ARG A 56 5.66 -3.76 5.13
CA ARG A 56 7.10 -3.93 4.84
C ARG A 56 7.67 -2.82 3.97
N ARG A 57 6.88 -2.30 3.03
CA ARG A 57 7.30 -1.16 2.20
C ARG A 57 7.52 0.07 3.07
N TYR A 58 6.53 0.44 3.89
CA TYR A 58 6.57 1.66 4.69
C TYR A 58 7.58 1.60 5.83
N GLN A 59 7.80 0.43 6.43
CA GLN A 59 8.86 0.24 7.43
C GLN A 59 10.28 0.37 6.84
N LYS A 60 10.45 0.18 5.52
CA LYS A 60 11.76 0.30 4.86
C LYS A 60 12.03 1.71 4.35
N SER A 61 10.99 2.52 4.13
CA SER A 61 11.08 3.89 3.63
C SER A 61 11.03 4.90 4.77
N THR A 62 11.54 6.10 4.51
CA THR A 62 11.43 7.26 5.41
C THR A 62 10.66 8.40 4.73
N GLU A 63 9.77 8.07 3.80
CA GLU A 63 8.95 9.07 3.11
C GLU A 63 7.79 9.52 4.01
N LEU A 64 7.48 10.81 4.00
CA LEU A 64 6.29 11.34 4.67
C LEU A 64 5.03 10.87 3.96
N LEU A 65 4.08 10.35 4.73
CA LEU A 65 2.87 9.70 4.24
C LEU A 65 1.68 10.67 4.15
N ILE A 66 1.67 11.74 4.95
CA ILE A 66 0.64 12.77 4.88
C ILE A 66 0.96 13.73 3.74
N ARG A 67 -0.05 14.06 2.93
CA ARG A 67 0.11 15.03 1.84
C ARG A 67 0.48 16.41 2.41
N LYS A 68 1.56 17.00 1.90
CA LYS A 68 2.12 18.28 2.37
C LYS A 68 1.11 19.45 2.40
N LEU A 69 0.35 19.65 1.31
CA LEU A 69 -0.57 20.79 1.21
C LEU A 69 -1.75 20.71 2.21
N PRO A 70 -2.47 19.58 2.34
CA PRO A 70 -3.46 19.41 3.41
C PRO A 70 -2.89 19.59 4.81
N PHE A 71 -1.72 19.02 5.10
CA PHE A 71 -1.07 19.18 6.41
C PHE A 71 -0.74 20.65 6.69
N GLN A 72 -0.18 21.37 5.72
CA GLN A 72 0.09 22.80 5.85
C GLN A 72 -1.18 23.62 6.11
N ARG A 73 -2.30 23.29 5.46
CA ARG A 73 -3.59 23.97 5.70
C ARG A 73 -4.07 23.75 7.14
N LEU A 74 -4.00 22.51 7.63
CA LEU A 74 -4.36 22.16 9.01
C LEU A 74 -3.48 22.91 10.04
N VAL A 75 -2.17 22.97 9.81
CA VAL A 75 -1.26 23.71 10.70
C VAL A 75 -1.65 25.19 10.79
N ARG A 76 -2.00 25.80 9.65
CA ARG A 76 -2.41 27.23 9.61
C ARG A 76 -3.78 27.46 10.23
N GLU A 77 -4.71 26.54 10.02
CA GLU A 77 -6.04 26.55 10.65
C GLU A 77 -5.91 26.56 12.17
N ILE A 78 -5.18 25.59 12.74
CA ILE A 78 -4.95 25.50 14.20
C ILE A 78 -4.22 26.74 14.72
N ALA A 79 -3.20 27.23 14.02
CA ALA A 79 -2.43 28.38 14.47
C ALA A 79 -3.24 29.68 14.51
N GLN A 80 -4.23 29.81 13.61
CA GLN A 80 -5.10 30.97 13.54
C GLN A 80 -5.94 31.16 14.81
N ASP A 81 -6.30 30.06 15.48
CA ASP A 81 -7.05 30.08 16.75
C ASP A 81 -6.23 30.67 17.91
N PHE A 82 -4.89 30.65 17.81
CA PHE A 82 -4.01 31.21 18.84
C PHE A 82 -3.54 32.63 18.52
N LYS A 83 -3.18 32.88 17.26
CA LYS A 83 -2.72 34.20 16.81
C LYS A 83 -2.96 34.36 15.31
N THR A 84 -3.63 35.45 14.95
CA THR A 84 -3.87 35.80 13.55
C THR A 84 -2.57 36.28 12.87
N ASP A 85 -2.53 36.15 11.54
CA ASP A 85 -1.46 36.70 10.68
C ASP A 85 -0.05 36.11 10.90
N LEU A 86 0.02 34.86 11.38
CA LEU A 86 1.28 34.14 11.51
C LEU A 86 1.87 33.73 10.15
N ARG A 87 3.15 34.00 9.97
CA ARG A 87 3.96 33.49 8.85
C ARG A 87 4.77 32.29 9.30
N PHE A 88 4.72 31.22 8.50
CA PHE A 88 5.47 29.99 8.74
C PHE A 88 6.63 29.87 7.77
N GLN A 89 7.81 29.55 8.30
CA GLN A 89 8.92 29.09 7.50
C GLN A 89 8.60 27.70 6.92
N SER A 90 9.11 27.39 5.72
CA SER A 90 8.92 26.07 5.10
C SER A 90 9.47 24.92 5.96
N SER A 91 10.64 25.12 6.58
CA SER A 91 11.25 24.15 7.50
C SER A 91 10.42 23.93 8.77
N ALA A 92 9.72 24.96 9.27
CA ALA A 92 8.86 24.82 10.45
C ALA A 92 7.67 23.90 10.18
N VAL A 93 7.02 24.06 9.02
CA VAL A 93 5.91 23.17 8.61
C VAL A 93 6.41 21.74 8.42
N MET A 94 7.61 21.57 7.83
CA MET A 94 8.24 20.26 7.68
C MET A 94 8.56 19.62 9.04
N ALA A 95 9.13 20.37 9.98
CA ALA A 95 9.44 19.87 11.32
C ALA A 95 8.17 19.43 12.08
N LEU A 96 7.09 20.20 11.97
CA LEU A 96 5.79 19.81 12.52
C LEU A 96 5.27 18.52 11.89
N GLN A 97 5.45 18.35 10.57
CA GLN A 97 5.01 17.15 9.87
C GLN A 97 5.81 15.91 10.29
N GLU A 98 7.13 16.01 10.32
CA GLU A 98 8.02 14.93 10.79
C GLU A 98 7.64 14.49 12.22
N ALA A 99 7.48 15.45 13.13
CA ALA A 99 7.10 15.15 14.51
C ALA A 99 5.71 14.51 14.62
N ALA A 100 4.72 15.03 13.88
CA ALA A 100 3.36 14.50 13.91
C ALA A 100 3.28 13.07 13.36
N GLU A 101 3.95 12.78 12.23
CA GLU A 101 3.96 11.44 11.67
C GLU A 101 4.73 10.46 12.55
N ALA A 102 5.88 10.84 13.10
CA ALA A 102 6.62 10.01 14.04
C ALA A 102 5.80 9.66 15.30
N TYR A 103 5.11 10.65 15.86
CA TYR A 103 4.21 10.44 17.00
C TYR A 103 3.08 9.46 16.65
N LEU A 104 2.39 9.66 15.52
CA LEU A 104 1.29 8.78 15.09
C LEU A 104 1.76 7.35 14.82
N VAL A 105 2.93 7.16 14.20
CA VAL A 105 3.51 5.82 13.97
C VAL A 105 3.75 5.11 15.31
N SER A 106 4.41 5.78 16.26
CA SER A 106 4.64 5.21 17.59
C SER A 106 3.32 4.85 18.29
N LEU A 107 2.31 5.70 18.16
CA LEU A 107 1.01 5.49 18.79
C LEU A 107 0.28 4.29 18.16
N PHE A 108 0.40 4.09 16.85
CA PHE A 108 -0.16 2.93 16.16
C PHE A 108 0.56 1.62 16.54
N GLU A 109 1.86 1.66 16.86
CA GLU A 109 2.58 0.50 17.38
C GLU A 109 1.99 0.04 18.73
N ASP A 110 1.80 0.96 19.67
CA ASP A 110 1.18 0.65 20.97
C ASP A 110 -0.27 0.21 20.84
N THR A 111 -1.02 0.87 19.95
CA THR A 111 -2.41 0.52 19.64
C THR A 111 -2.50 -0.90 19.07
N ASN A 112 -1.54 -1.30 18.25
CA ASN A 112 -1.45 -2.65 17.72
C ASN A 112 -1.13 -3.67 18.81
N LEU A 113 -0.22 -3.37 19.74
CA LEU A 113 0.05 -4.21 20.91
C LEU A 113 -1.20 -4.41 21.77
N ALA A 114 -1.98 -3.35 22.00
CA ALA A 114 -3.25 -3.43 22.72
C ALA A 114 -4.29 -4.30 22.00
N ALA A 115 -4.40 -4.20 20.67
CA ALA A 115 -5.28 -5.05 19.88
C ALA A 115 -4.88 -6.54 19.97
N ILE A 116 -3.58 -6.83 19.86
CA ILE A 116 -3.02 -8.19 19.97
C ILE A 116 -3.25 -8.76 21.37
N HIS A 117 -3.06 -7.95 22.42
CA HIS A 117 -3.36 -8.33 23.80
C HIS A 117 -4.82 -8.76 23.98
N ALA A 118 -5.74 -8.09 23.28
CA ALA A 118 -7.16 -8.44 23.24
C ALA A 118 -7.52 -9.53 22.21
N LYS A 119 -6.54 -10.30 21.73
CA LYS A 119 -6.69 -11.40 20.74
C LYS A 119 -7.32 -10.97 19.41
N ARG A 120 -7.10 -9.73 18.98
CA ARG A 120 -7.55 -9.18 17.69
C ARG A 120 -6.38 -8.79 16.81
N VAL A 121 -6.64 -8.71 15.50
CA VAL A 121 -5.70 -8.20 14.49
C VAL A 121 -6.12 -6.81 13.98
N THR A 122 -7.39 -6.43 14.19
CA THR A 122 -7.92 -5.12 13.80
C THR A 122 -7.91 -4.18 15.01
N ILE A 123 -7.20 -3.06 14.87
CA ILE A 123 -7.19 -1.98 15.85
C ILE A 123 -8.56 -1.30 15.92
N GLN A 124 -8.94 -0.86 17.11
CA GLN A 124 -10.21 -0.18 17.41
C GLN A 124 -9.95 1.10 18.21
N PRO A 125 -10.91 2.06 18.24
CA PRO A 125 -10.76 3.28 19.03
C PRO A 125 -10.45 3.05 20.51
N LYS A 126 -10.94 1.95 21.10
CA LYS A 126 -10.64 1.56 22.49
C LYS A 126 -9.16 1.21 22.72
N ASP A 127 -8.48 0.67 21.70
CA ASP A 127 -7.05 0.34 21.77
C ASP A 127 -6.22 1.63 21.77
N LEU A 128 -6.61 2.60 20.94
CA LEU A 128 -6.00 3.92 20.88
C LEU A 128 -6.18 4.68 22.20
N ALA A 129 -7.40 4.64 22.73
CA ALA A 129 -7.75 5.23 24.02
C ALA A 129 -6.96 4.60 25.18
N LEU A 130 -6.71 3.29 25.13
CA LEU A 130 -5.89 2.58 26.11
C LEU A 130 -4.41 2.98 25.98
N ALA A 131 -3.85 2.98 24.76
CA ALA A 131 -2.47 3.37 24.50
C ALA A 131 -2.18 4.79 25.02
N ARG A 132 -3.03 5.77 24.68
CA ARG A 132 -2.91 7.15 25.18
C ARG A 132 -3.02 7.25 26.70
N ARG A 133 -3.88 6.43 27.32
CA ARG A 133 -4.02 6.40 28.78
C ARG A 133 -2.75 5.88 29.45
N LEU A 134 -2.16 4.82 28.92
CA LEU A 134 -0.92 4.25 29.47
C LEU A 134 0.30 5.17 29.27
N ARG A 135 0.32 5.96 28.19
CA ARG A 135 1.34 7.00 27.97
C ARG A 135 1.21 8.23 28.87
N GLY A 136 0.10 8.38 29.60
CA GLY A 136 -0.18 9.59 30.39
C GLY A 136 -0.61 10.81 29.56
N GLU A 137 -1.01 10.60 28.29
CA GLU A 137 -1.45 11.67 27.36
C GLU A 137 -2.95 11.98 27.47
N ARG A 138 -3.63 11.32 28.41
CA ARG A 138 -5.03 11.53 28.72
C ARG A 138 -5.13 12.32 30.02
N THR A 139 -5.43 13.61 29.89
CA THR A 139 -6.27 14.31 30.87
C THR A 139 -7.74 13.97 30.63
#